data_AF-A0A9E3VRU3-F1
#
_entry.id   AF-A0A9E3VRU3-F1
#
_cell.length_a   1.000
_cell.length_b   1.000
_cell.length_c   1.000
_cell.angle_alpha   90.00
_cell.angle_beta   90.00
_cell.angle_gamma   90.00
#
_symmetry.space_group_name_H-M   'P 1'
#
loop_
_entity.id
_entity.type
_entity.pdbx_description
1 polymer ?
#
loop_
_entity_poly.entity_id
_entity_poly.type
_entity_poly.pdbx_seq_one_letter_code
_entity_poly.pdbx_strand_id
1 'polypeptide(L)'
;MLGVETGIVHCGGVVRGLRIVCALVALLAVAGCATRSYTPTVRYTLTPEVTVPKSEPSEMTLAVRPMETARPYGQAIVYLDANNELGQYENVEWAELPRDTVLRTLMDAVIATGRFADVGIAQNMSQPDLILTGQLRRFDLDRT
;
A
#
# COMPACT_ATOMS: atom_id res chain seq x y z
N MET A 1 -28.37 -87.57 -0.37
CA MET A 1 -27.12 -87.25 0.35
C MET A 1 -26.66 -85.89 -0.12
N LEU A 2 -26.68 -84.91 0.78
CA LEU A 2 -26.54 -83.48 0.51
C LEU A 2 -25.07 -83.11 0.34
N GLY A 3 -24.74 -82.46 -0.78
CA GLY A 3 -23.50 -81.70 -0.95
C GLY A 3 -23.70 -80.29 -0.44
N VAL A 4 -22.82 -79.85 0.47
CA VAL A 4 -22.75 -78.46 0.97
C VAL A 4 -21.33 -77.98 0.69
N GLU A 5 -21.20 -77.11 -0.29
CA GLU A 5 -20.04 -76.25 -0.50
C GLU A 5 -20.44 -74.79 -0.28
N THR A 6 -19.42 -73.95 -0.06
CA THR A 6 -19.39 -72.48 0.01
C THR A 6 -19.69 -71.85 1.39
N GLY A 7 -18.91 -70.89 1.88
CA GLY A 7 -17.77 -70.17 1.32
C GLY A 7 -17.10 -69.34 2.42
N ILE A 8 -15.77 -69.37 2.46
CA ILE A 8 -14.97 -68.59 3.39
C ILE A 8 -14.92 -67.15 2.85
N VAL A 9 -15.65 -66.26 3.52
CA VAL A 9 -15.74 -64.83 3.22
C VAL A 9 -14.37 -64.16 3.42
N HIS A 10 -13.87 -63.55 2.35
CA HIS A 10 -12.66 -62.71 2.30
C HIS A 10 -12.79 -61.48 3.23
N CYS A 11 -12.32 -61.58 4.47
CA CYS A 11 -12.28 -60.45 5.42
C CYS A 11 -11.02 -59.56 5.25
N GLY A 12 -10.10 -59.90 4.33
CA GLY A 12 -8.83 -59.19 4.15
C GLY A 12 -8.83 -58.01 3.16
N GLY A 13 -9.85 -57.90 2.29
CA GLY A 13 -9.92 -56.87 1.25
C GLY A 13 -10.40 -55.50 1.77
N VAL A 14 -11.34 -55.50 2.72
CA VAL A 14 -12.00 -54.30 3.24
C VAL A 14 -11.02 -53.41 4.03
N VAL A 15 -10.12 -54.03 4.80
CA VAL A 15 -9.12 -53.31 5.61
C VAL A 15 -8.02 -52.65 4.75
N ARG A 16 -7.72 -53.23 3.58
CA ARG A 16 -6.78 -52.65 2.61
C ARG A 16 -7.38 -51.46 1.86
N GLY A 17 -8.66 -51.53 1.49
CA GLY A 17 -9.37 -50.43 0.82
C GLY A 17 -9.48 -49.18 1.68
N LEU A 18 -9.83 -49.33 2.96
CA LEU A 18 -9.98 -48.20 3.90
C LEU A 18 -8.66 -47.44 4.13
N ARG A 19 -7.53 -48.15 4.19
CA ARG A 19 -6.20 -47.52 4.34
C ARG A 19 -5.81 -46.68 3.14
N ILE A 20 -6.15 -47.12 1.93
CA ILE A 20 -5.86 -46.39 0.69
C ILE A 20 -6.72 -45.11 0.61
N VAL A 21 -7.99 -45.19 0.99
CA VAL A 21 -8.89 -44.02 1.02
C VAL A 21 -8.40 -42.97 2.03
N CYS A 22 -8.02 -43.38 3.25
CA CYS A 22 -7.47 -42.45 4.24
C CYS A 22 -6.15 -41.81 3.78
N ALA A 23 -5.28 -42.57 3.11
CA ALA A 23 -4.04 -42.03 2.57
C ALA A 23 -4.27 -40.99 1.45
N LEU A 24 -5.24 -41.23 0.56
CA LEU A 24 -5.64 -40.29 -0.49
C LEU A 24 -6.24 -39.00 0.08
N VAL A 25 -7.13 -39.10 1.08
CA VAL A 25 -7.72 -37.93 1.76
C VAL A 25 -6.63 -37.11 2.47
N ALA A 26 -5.68 -37.78 3.13
CA ALA A 26 -4.55 -37.10 3.75
C ALA A 26 -3.66 -36.39 2.72
N LEU A 27 -3.39 -37.00 1.56
CA LEU A 27 -2.62 -36.37 0.49
C LEU A 27 -3.33 -35.12 -0.09
N LEU A 28 -4.65 -35.19 -0.30
CA LEU A 28 -5.44 -34.06 -0.79
C LEU A 28 -5.51 -32.91 0.22
N ALA A 29 -5.60 -33.22 1.52
CA ALA A 29 -5.58 -32.22 2.59
C ALA A 29 -4.23 -31.48 2.67
N VAL A 30 -3.11 -32.16 2.41
CA VAL A 30 -1.77 -31.54 2.40
C VAL A 30 -1.53 -30.75 1.11
N ALA A 31 -2.05 -31.21 -0.03
CA ALA A 31 -1.93 -30.49 -1.32
C ALA A 31 -2.64 -29.12 -1.30
N GLY A 32 -3.76 -28.99 -0.58
CA GLY A 32 -4.50 -27.73 -0.45
C GLY A 32 -3.81 -26.65 0.40
N CYS A 33 -2.86 -27.03 1.26
CA CYS A 33 -2.13 -26.08 2.12
C CYS A 33 -0.89 -25.46 1.44
N ALA A 34 -0.43 -26.03 0.31
CA ALA A 34 0.81 -25.59 -0.34
C ALA A 34 0.62 -24.42 -1.32
N THR A 35 -0.61 -24.15 -1.78
CA THR A 35 -0.91 -23.11 -2.78
C THR A 35 -1.35 -21.79 -2.16
N ARG A 36 -0.61 -21.28 -1.16
CA ARG A 36 -0.80 -19.89 -0.73
C ARG A 36 -0.13 -18.98 -1.76
N SER A 37 -0.90 -18.50 -2.72
CA SER A 37 -0.43 -17.51 -3.70
C SER A 37 -0.17 -16.19 -2.98
N TYR A 38 1.10 -15.84 -2.79
CA TYR A 38 1.52 -14.54 -2.26
C TYR A 38 1.68 -13.56 -3.42
N THR A 39 0.80 -12.56 -3.50
CA THR A 39 0.99 -11.44 -4.42
C THR A 39 1.90 -10.42 -3.73
N PRO A 40 3.09 -10.12 -4.27
CA PRO A 40 3.98 -9.14 -3.67
C PRO A 40 3.40 -7.72 -3.80
N THR A 41 3.58 -6.90 -2.77
CA THR A 41 3.21 -5.48 -2.82
C THR A 41 4.23 -4.69 -3.63
N VAL A 42 3.76 -3.98 -4.67
CA VAL A 42 4.57 -3.08 -5.49
C VAL A 42 4.56 -1.67 -4.88
N ARG A 43 5.73 -1.04 -4.78
CA ARG A 43 5.87 0.30 -4.20
C ARG A 43 6.18 1.34 -5.28
N TYR A 44 5.41 2.41 -5.30
CA TYR A 44 5.61 3.54 -6.21
C TYR A 44 6.20 4.74 -5.48
N THR A 45 7.10 5.46 -6.15
CA THR A 45 7.68 6.70 -5.65
C THR A 45 7.26 7.88 -6.52
N LEU A 46 7.16 9.05 -5.92
CA LEU A 46 6.92 10.30 -6.63
C LEU A 46 8.24 11.06 -6.73
N THR A 47 8.61 11.45 -7.95
CA THR A 47 9.79 12.27 -8.23
C THR A 47 9.39 13.52 -9.00
N PRO A 48 8.73 14.50 -8.35
CA PRO A 48 8.31 15.71 -9.03
C PRO A 48 9.52 16.54 -9.47
N GLU A 49 9.47 17.08 -10.68
CA GLU A 49 10.46 18.03 -11.16
C GLU A 49 10.08 19.45 -10.72
N VAL A 50 11.01 20.14 -10.07
CA VAL A 50 10.78 21.49 -9.56
C VAL A 50 11.32 22.51 -10.56
N THR A 51 10.43 23.19 -11.27
CA THR A 51 10.75 24.34 -12.13
C THR A 51 9.88 25.51 -11.74
N VAL A 52 10.48 26.56 -11.18
CA VAL A 52 9.78 27.77 -10.73
C VAL A 52 10.52 29.03 -11.18
N PRO A 53 9.82 30.13 -11.48
CA PRO A 53 10.45 31.42 -11.75
C PRO A 53 11.13 31.97 -10.49
N LYS A 54 12.22 32.71 -10.69
CA LYS A 54 12.86 33.47 -9.61
C LYS A 54 11.97 34.63 -9.17
N SER A 55 12.07 34.98 -7.90
CA SER A 55 11.39 36.14 -7.31
C SER A 55 12.42 37.12 -6.76
N GLU A 56 12.00 38.37 -6.51
CA GLU A 56 12.84 39.34 -5.81
C GLU A 56 13.23 38.81 -4.41
N PRO A 57 14.52 38.81 -4.05
CA PRO A 57 14.97 38.38 -2.73
C PRO A 57 14.40 39.25 -1.61
N SER A 58 14.22 38.64 -0.44
CA SER A 58 13.79 39.29 0.78
C SER A 58 14.58 38.75 1.97
N GLU A 59 14.71 39.56 3.02
CA GLU A 59 15.37 39.17 4.27
C GLU A 59 14.48 38.29 5.18
N MET A 60 13.25 37.99 4.75
CA MET A 60 12.31 37.21 5.54
C MET A 60 12.67 35.73 5.53
N THR A 61 12.41 35.07 6.66
CA THR A 61 12.54 33.63 6.84
C THR A 61 11.17 32.94 6.81
N LEU A 62 11.12 31.74 6.24
CA LEU A 62 9.87 30.96 6.10
C LEU A 62 9.98 29.59 6.78
N ALA A 63 9.18 29.40 7.82
CA ALA A 63 8.93 28.09 8.39
C ALA A 63 7.78 27.38 7.69
N VAL A 64 7.93 26.09 7.40
CA VAL A 64 6.88 25.26 6.82
C VAL A 64 6.47 24.21 7.85
N ARG A 65 5.17 24.15 8.18
CA ARG A 65 4.62 23.11 9.06
C ARG A 65 4.35 21.82 8.27
N PRO A 66 4.53 20.64 8.90
CA PRO A 66 4.11 19.39 8.30
C PRO A 66 2.64 19.42 7.87
N MET A 67 2.36 18.88 6.70
CA MET A 67 1.03 18.90 6.11
C MET A 67 0.14 17.81 6.74
N GLU A 68 -1.07 18.17 7.13
CA GLU A 68 -2.08 17.18 7.51
C GLU A 68 -2.65 16.52 6.26
N THR A 69 -2.99 15.23 6.34
CA THR A 69 -3.61 14.49 5.23
C THR A 69 -4.96 13.92 5.67
N ALA A 70 -5.95 13.93 4.78
CA ALA A 70 -7.18 13.20 5.04
C ALA A 70 -6.90 11.69 5.09
N ARG A 71 -7.60 10.97 5.99
CA ARG A 71 -7.34 9.55 6.29
C ARG A 71 -7.19 8.63 5.06
N PRO A 72 -7.95 8.78 3.96
CA PRO A 72 -7.80 7.91 2.79
C PRO A 72 -6.43 8.00 2.12
N TYR A 73 -5.77 9.16 2.17
CA TYR A 73 -4.53 9.45 1.43
C TYR A 73 -3.27 9.18 2.29
N GLY A 74 -3.26 8.01 2.91
CA GLY A 74 -2.09 7.47 3.61
C GLY A 74 -1.12 6.80 2.64
N GLN A 75 -0.74 5.57 2.95
CA GLN A 75 0.19 4.81 2.11
C GLN A 75 -0.48 4.12 0.92
N ALA A 76 -1.79 3.84 0.98
CA ALA A 76 -2.52 3.26 -0.14
C ALA A 76 -2.62 4.22 -1.32
N ILE A 77 -2.58 3.68 -2.54
CA ILE A 77 -2.89 4.45 -3.74
C ILE A 77 -4.41 4.45 -3.93
N VAL A 78 -4.99 5.65 -3.95
CA VAL A 78 -6.44 5.87 -4.01
C VAL A 78 -6.84 6.31 -5.42
N TYR A 79 -8.03 5.91 -5.87
CA TYR A 79 -8.65 6.42 -7.08
C TYR A 79 -10.08 6.86 -6.78
N LEU A 80 -10.58 7.81 -7.57
CA LEU A 80 -11.99 8.20 -7.60
C LEU A 80 -12.62 7.62 -8.87
N ASP A 81 -13.68 6.82 -8.73
CA ASP A 81 -14.36 6.21 -9.87
C ASP A 81 -15.47 7.11 -10.46
N ALA A 82 -16.09 6.64 -11.55
CA ALA A 82 -17.17 7.35 -12.23
C ALA A 82 -18.42 7.60 -11.35
N ASN A 83 -18.59 6.86 -10.25
CA ASN A 83 -19.67 7.02 -9.30
C ASN A 83 -19.30 7.96 -8.13
N ASN A 84 -18.12 8.58 -8.17
CA ASN A 84 -17.52 9.35 -7.07
C ASN A 84 -17.22 8.51 -5.83
N GLU A 85 -16.97 7.22 -5.99
CA GLU A 85 -16.53 6.34 -4.91
C GLU A 85 -15.01 6.31 -4.84
N LEU A 86 -14.48 6.40 -3.62
CA LEU A 86 -13.05 6.24 -3.36
C LEU A 86 -12.70 4.76 -3.25
N GLY A 87 -11.91 4.28 -4.20
CA GLY A 87 -11.33 2.94 -4.17
C GLY A 87 -9.84 2.98 -3.84
N GLN A 88 -9.31 1.83 -3.41
CA GLN A 88 -7.88 1.62 -3.22
C GLN A 88 -7.41 0.51 -4.15
N TYR A 89 -6.19 0.64 -4.67
CA TYR A 89 -5.59 -0.46 -5.42
C TYR A 89 -5.04 -1.53 -4.47
N GLU A 90 -5.30 -2.79 -4.79
CA GLU A 90 -4.72 -3.92 -4.05
C GLU A 90 -3.27 -4.16 -4.44
N ASN A 91 -2.45 -4.59 -3.47
CA ASN A 91 -1.05 -4.96 -3.67
C ASN A 91 -0.16 -3.84 -4.28
N VAL A 92 -0.58 -2.58 -4.19
CA VAL A 92 0.26 -1.44 -4.54
C VAL A 92 0.15 -0.37 -3.46
N GLU A 93 1.28 0.27 -3.17
CA GLU A 93 1.35 1.30 -2.15
C GLU A 93 2.40 2.35 -2.50
N TRP A 94 2.34 3.50 -1.84
CA TRP A 94 3.39 4.49 -1.93
C TRP A 94 4.62 4.06 -1.10
N ALA A 95 5.80 4.28 -1.67
CA ALA A 95 7.08 4.10 -0.99
C ALA A 95 7.32 5.16 0.10
N GLU A 96 6.78 6.37 -0.10
CA GLU A 96 6.79 7.51 0.82
C GLU A 96 5.35 8.03 0.95
N LEU A 97 4.94 8.56 2.11
CA LEU A 97 3.60 9.12 2.23
C LEU A 97 3.42 10.31 1.26
N PRO A 98 2.32 10.40 0.50
CA PRO A 98 2.11 11.50 -0.45
C PRO A 98 2.25 12.89 0.17
N ARG A 99 1.77 13.07 1.41
CA ARG A 99 1.90 14.34 2.15
C ARG A 99 3.35 14.76 2.36
N ASP A 100 4.27 13.80 2.54
CA ASP A 100 5.67 14.07 2.86
C ASP A 100 6.40 14.41 1.55
N THR A 101 6.13 13.67 0.46
CA THR A 101 6.66 14.01 -0.87
C THR A 101 6.18 15.37 -1.35
N VAL A 102 4.88 15.69 -1.18
CA VAL A 102 4.31 17.00 -1.57
C VAL A 102 4.93 18.11 -0.73
N LEU A 103 5.06 17.93 0.59
CA LEU A 103 5.67 18.92 1.48
C LEU A 103 7.13 19.20 1.06
N ARG A 104 7.92 18.14 0.85
CA ARG A 104 9.32 18.27 0.42
C ARG A 104 9.42 19.00 -0.91
N THR A 105 8.62 18.59 -1.90
CA THR A 105 8.59 19.23 -3.23
C THR A 105 8.20 20.71 -3.14
N LEU A 106 7.24 21.04 -2.29
CA LEU A 106 6.82 22.42 -2.03
C LEU A 106 7.96 23.24 -1.42
N MET A 107 8.68 22.68 -0.44
CA MET A 107 9.85 23.34 0.15
C MET A 107 10.95 23.55 -0.88
N ASP A 108 11.28 22.53 -1.68
CA ASP A 108 12.26 22.60 -2.76
C ASP A 108 11.86 23.70 -3.76
N ALA A 109 10.58 23.79 -4.12
CA ALA A 109 10.05 24.83 -4.99
C ALA A 109 10.19 26.23 -4.36
N VAL A 110 9.84 26.39 -3.09
CA VAL A 110 9.97 27.69 -2.42
C VAL A 110 11.44 28.12 -2.32
N ILE A 111 12.35 27.22 -1.94
CA ILE A 111 13.80 27.45 -1.92
C ILE A 111 14.29 27.86 -3.32
N ALA A 112 13.85 27.14 -4.35
CA ALA A 112 14.23 27.39 -5.74
C ALA A 112 13.80 28.79 -6.23
N THR A 113 12.80 29.44 -5.63
CA THR A 113 12.45 30.83 -5.98
C THR A 113 13.55 31.84 -5.61
N GLY A 114 14.37 31.54 -4.60
CA GLY A 114 15.38 32.47 -4.04
C GLY A 114 14.80 33.67 -3.29
N ARG A 115 13.50 33.63 -2.95
CA ARG A 115 12.79 34.77 -2.33
C ARG A 115 13.15 34.97 -0.86
N PHE A 116 13.31 33.90 -0.10
CA PHE A 116 13.45 33.96 1.36
C PHE A 116 14.92 33.77 1.76
N ALA A 117 15.34 34.45 2.82
CA ALA A 117 16.69 34.32 3.37
C ALA A 117 16.95 32.91 3.93
N ASP A 118 15.92 32.28 4.49
CA ASP A 118 15.96 30.89 4.96
C ASP A 118 14.57 30.24 4.83
N VAL A 119 14.56 28.92 4.56
CA VAL A 119 13.35 28.11 4.46
C VAL A 119 13.58 26.78 5.18
N GLY A 120 12.74 26.46 6.16
CA GLY A 120 12.93 25.27 6.97
C GLY A 120 11.65 24.68 7.54
N ILE A 121 11.76 23.51 8.17
CA ILE A 121 10.65 22.94 8.94
C ILE A 121 10.43 23.77 10.20
N ALA A 122 9.17 24.13 10.48
CA ALA A 122 8.81 25.02 11.58
C ALA A 122 9.34 24.58 12.96
N GLN A 123 9.48 23.27 13.20
CA GLN A 123 9.99 22.73 14.47
C GLN A 123 11.49 22.96 14.66
N ASN A 124 12.23 23.24 13.58
CA ASN A 124 13.67 23.41 13.57
C ASN A 124 14.10 24.90 13.55
N MET A 125 13.14 25.83 13.46
CA MET A 125 13.40 27.27 13.40
C MET A 125 13.00 27.92 14.72
N SER A 126 13.86 28.77 15.28
CA SER A 126 13.62 29.41 16.57
C SER A 126 12.57 30.52 16.50
N GLN A 127 12.63 31.38 15.47
CA GLN A 127 11.75 32.54 15.29
C GLN A 127 11.60 32.90 13.80
N PRO A 128 10.80 32.15 13.03
CA PRO A 128 10.57 32.47 11.63
C PRO A 128 9.67 33.72 11.48
N ASP A 129 9.90 34.53 10.45
CA ASP A 129 9.05 35.70 10.14
C ASP A 129 7.67 35.28 9.63
N LEU A 130 7.64 34.19 8.85
CA LEU A 130 6.44 33.64 8.24
C LEU A 130 6.31 32.14 8.53
N ILE A 131 5.07 31.69 8.67
CA ILE A 131 4.75 30.26 8.82
C ILE A 131 3.76 29.84 7.74
N LEU A 132 4.19 28.92 6.86
CA LEU A 132 3.34 28.26 5.89
C LEU A 132 2.68 27.04 6.52
N THR A 133 1.35 26.98 6.43
CA THR A 133 0.54 25.83 6.85
C THR A 133 -0.34 25.36 5.71
N GLY A 134 -0.69 24.08 5.70
CA GLY A 134 -1.50 23.51 4.64
C GLY A 134 -2.03 22.11 4.99
N GLN A 135 -2.96 21.64 4.17
CA GLN A 135 -3.59 20.34 4.30
C GLN A 135 -3.74 19.68 2.92
N LEU A 136 -3.36 18.40 2.81
CA LEU A 136 -3.60 17.57 1.65
C LEU A 136 -5.03 17.01 1.71
N ARG A 137 -5.94 17.67 0.99
CA ARG A 137 -7.37 17.32 0.99
C ARG A 137 -7.75 16.24 0.00
N ARG A 138 -7.01 16.13 -1.11
CA ARG A 138 -7.28 15.19 -2.20
C ARG A 138 -5.97 14.73 -2.82
N PHE A 139 -5.81 13.42 -2.99
CA PHE A 139 -4.65 12.80 -3.63
C PHE A 139 -5.03 11.43 -4.20
N ASP A 140 -5.86 11.46 -5.25
CA ASP A 140 -6.36 10.28 -5.94
C ASP A 140 -6.13 10.41 -7.45
N LEU A 141 -6.13 9.24 -8.11
CA LEU A 141 -6.27 9.19 -9.56
C LEU A 141 -7.74 9.43 -9.93
N ASP A 142 -7.98 10.46 -10.73
CA ASP A 142 -9.28 10.71 -11.33
C ASP A 142 -9.53 9.75 -12.50
N ARG A 143 -10.60 8.94 -12.40
CA ARG A 143 -11.03 8.01 -13.44
C ARG A 143 -12.44 8.32 -13.96
N THR A 144 -12.95 9.51 -13.65
CA THR A 144 -14.26 9.97 -14.14
C THR A 144 -14.27 10.22 -15.65
#